data_AF-A0A8T3U6C3-F1
#
_entry.id   AF-A0A8T3U6C3-F1
#
_cell.length_a   1.000
_cell.length_b   1.000
_cell.length_c   1.000
_cell.angle_alpha   90.00
_cell.angle_beta   90.00
_cell.angle_gamma   90.00
#
_symmetry.space_group_name_H-M   'P 1'
#
loop_
_entity.id
_entity.type
_entity.pdbx_description
1 polymer ?
#
loop_
_entity_poly.entity_id
_entity_poly.type
_entity_poly.pdbx_seq_one_letter_code
_entity_poly.pdbx_strand_id
1 'polypeptide(L)'
;MQLNKSNIVEAMENRDLNTLRLDLDLYPKLKQMQPRLDSVIEEKYISCKWTENISGIGKNEYNTGQIVPMDKKCKEILGNIVRPEYSDIEKTMAIYAYIVENIKYDNILLKREKELRDKGQKIGKGVSKILNGKQSSYNAFMKGEVVCEGYTNMMHYMLSTVGIESKTVSCIGERDNKEESFVDRGENHSVIRIKTGKDWYYYDPTWDAGKMELRNVFKTKEEFEKNHTFTVLEEKIENPKEKAYTVDELNERLRYVLEDRKNIVLEKKEKEQKENKTNKLYQRYGTTEDDLKREVDELNNIDEREVEERNKQKERVDRESGEKDARSFDERI
;
A
#
# COMPACT_ATOMS: atom_id res chain seq x y z
N MET A 1 -15.37 14.46 -20.28
CA MET A 1 -14.23 14.62 -21.21
C MET A 1 -13.10 13.77 -20.65
N GLN A 2 -12.80 12.62 -21.27
CA GLN A 2 -11.61 11.84 -20.88
C GLN A 2 -10.39 12.67 -21.28
N LEU A 3 -9.69 13.23 -20.29
CA LEU A 3 -8.39 13.85 -20.52
C LEU A 3 -7.44 12.78 -21.05
N ASN A 4 -7.05 12.90 -22.31
CA ASN A 4 -6.17 11.91 -22.93
C ASN A 4 -4.74 12.08 -22.38
N LYS A 5 -4.02 10.98 -22.21
CA LYS A 5 -2.73 10.89 -21.49
C LYS A 5 -1.65 11.88 -21.96
N SER A 6 -1.62 12.20 -23.26
CA SER A 6 -0.69 13.18 -23.85
C SER A 6 -0.97 14.60 -23.36
N ASN A 7 -2.25 14.96 -23.23
CA ASN A 7 -2.69 16.32 -22.99
C ASN A 7 -2.31 16.84 -21.59
N ILE A 8 -2.20 15.96 -20.59
CA ILE A 8 -1.81 16.37 -19.23
C ILE A 8 -0.31 16.65 -19.17
N VAL A 9 0.51 15.78 -19.75
CA VAL A 9 1.97 16.00 -19.82
C VAL A 9 2.28 17.25 -20.65
N GLU A 10 1.62 17.41 -21.80
CA GLU A 10 1.73 18.63 -22.62
C GLU A 10 1.26 19.89 -21.86
N ALA A 11 0.18 19.82 -21.09
CA ALA A 11 -0.26 20.95 -20.25
C ALA A 11 0.75 21.28 -19.14
N MET A 12 1.51 20.28 -18.65
CA MET A 12 2.62 20.48 -17.72
C MET A 12 3.89 21.02 -18.38
N GLU A 13 3.93 21.09 -19.72
CA GLU A 13 5.03 21.70 -20.47
C GLU A 13 4.68 23.08 -21.03
N ASN A 14 3.41 23.46 -20.96
CA ASN A 14 2.91 24.74 -21.42
C ASN A 14 3.32 25.87 -20.47
N ARG A 15 4.23 26.73 -20.94
CA ARG A 15 4.79 27.85 -20.18
C ARG A 15 3.82 29.04 -20.03
N ASP A 16 2.71 29.05 -20.76
CA ASP A 16 1.68 30.10 -20.66
C ASP A 16 0.68 29.80 -19.51
N LEU A 17 0.69 28.57 -18.97
CA LEU A 17 -0.14 28.17 -17.84
C LEU A 17 0.55 28.49 -16.49
N ASN A 18 0.16 29.62 -15.88
CA ASN A 18 0.67 30.02 -14.56
C ASN A 18 0.28 29.06 -13.42
N THR A 19 -0.87 28.37 -13.52
CA THR A 19 -1.33 27.43 -12.48
C THR A 19 -2.12 26.29 -13.09
N LEU A 20 -1.69 25.05 -12.82
CA LEU A 20 -2.36 23.83 -13.23
C LEU A 20 -3.09 23.22 -12.01
N ARG A 21 -4.40 22.99 -12.13
CA ARG A 21 -5.20 22.32 -11.09
C ARG A 21 -5.55 20.91 -11.55
N LEU A 22 -5.08 19.91 -10.82
CA LEU A 22 -5.29 18.50 -11.11
C LEU A 22 -6.02 17.82 -9.96
N ASP A 23 -6.83 16.82 -10.29
CA ASP A 23 -7.39 15.93 -9.28
C ASP A 23 -6.27 15.18 -8.56
N LEU A 24 -6.33 15.12 -7.23
CA LEU A 24 -5.36 14.43 -6.40
C LEU A 24 -5.21 12.95 -6.80
N ASP A 25 -6.30 12.32 -7.23
CA ASP A 25 -6.33 10.90 -7.60
C ASP A 25 -5.54 10.60 -8.88
N LEU A 26 -5.14 11.64 -9.63
CA LEU A 26 -4.27 11.48 -10.79
C LEU A 26 -2.80 11.32 -10.39
N TYR A 27 -2.40 11.74 -9.18
CA TYR A 27 -0.99 11.76 -8.79
C TYR A 27 -0.31 10.39 -8.90
N PRO A 28 -0.86 9.27 -8.37
CA PRO A 28 -0.21 7.97 -8.47
C PRO A 28 -0.01 7.53 -9.94
N LYS A 29 -1.03 7.74 -10.78
CA LYS A 29 -0.99 7.38 -12.21
C LYS A 29 0.04 8.22 -12.96
N LEU A 30 0.10 9.52 -12.67
CA LEU A 30 1.09 10.41 -13.27
C LEU A 30 2.51 10.06 -12.84
N LYS A 31 2.74 9.66 -11.58
CA LYS A 31 4.05 9.18 -11.12
C LYS A 31 4.48 7.87 -11.76
N GLN A 32 3.56 6.95 -12.03
CA GLN A 32 3.86 5.72 -12.76
C GLN A 32 4.27 6.02 -14.21
N MET A 33 3.61 6.99 -14.85
CA MET A 33 3.91 7.39 -16.23
C MET A 33 5.17 8.25 -16.36
N GLN A 34 5.39 9.14 -15.39
CA GLN A 34 6.53 10.05 -15.34
C GLN A 34 7.16 9.96 -13.94
N PRO A 35 8.11 9.03 -13.70
CA PRO A 35 8.72 8.85 -12.39
C PRO A 35 9.35 10.13 -11.82
N ARG A 36 9.86 11.01 -12.69
CA ARG A 36 10.45 12.32 -12.34
C ARG A 36 9.42 13.46 -12.26
N LEU A 37 8.12 13.17 -12.12
CA LEU A 37 7.02 14.16 -12.12
C LEU A 37 7.33 15.39 -11.26
N ASP A 38 7.82 15.16 -10.04
CA ASP A 38 8.04 16.21 -9.04
C ASP A 38 9.13 17.18 -9.52
N SER A 39 10.23 16.65 -10.05
CA SER A 39 11.30 17.44 -10.66
C SER A 39 10.82 18.19 -11.90
N VAL A 40 9.98 17.55 -12.74
CA VAL A 40 9.41 18.21 -13.92
C VAL A 40 8.54 19.41 -13.51
N ILE A 41 7.71 19.27 -12.48
CA ILE A 41 6.88 20.37 -11.95
C ILE A 41 7.77 21.52 -11.44
N GLU A 42 8.84 21.20 -10.71
CA GLU A 42 9.78 22.17 -10.15
C GLU A 42 10.59 22.89 -11.23
N GLU A 43 11.20 22.16 -12.16
CA GLU A 43 12.05 22.68 -13.25
C GLU A 43 11.26 23.57 -14.24
N LYS A 44 9.97 23.27 -14.46
CA LYS A 44 9.11 24.00 -15.41
C LYS A 44 8.44 25.24 -14.79
N TYR A 45 8.64 25.50 -13.50
CA TYR A 45 8.05 26.63 -12.77
C TYR A 45 6.50 26.72 -12.85
N ILE A 46 5.80 25.61 -13.11
CA ILE A 46 4.33 25.60 -13.13
C ILE A 46 3.82 25.46 -11.70
N SER A 47 2.95 26.38 -11.27
CA SER A 47 2.28 26.24 -9.97
C SER A 47 1.23 25.12 -10.06
N CYS A 48 1.60 23.90 -9.67
CA CYS A 48 0.68 22.78 -9.63
C CYS A 48 -0.10 22.76 -8.29
N LYS A 49 -1.42 22.63 -8.40
CA LYS A 49 -2.37 22.53 -7.30
C LYS A 49 -3.15 21.22 -7.42
N TRP A 50 -3.10 20.42 -6.38
CA TRP A 50 -3.78 19.12 -6.31
C TRP A 50 -5.07 19.30 -5.52
N THR A 51 -6.20 18.98 -6.13
CA THR A 51 -7.51 19.17 -5.56
C THR A 51 -8.17 17.84 -5.26
N GLU A 52 -8.64 17.67 -4.04
CA GLU A 52 -9.44 16.52 -3.62
C GLU A 52 -10.86 17.01 -3.32
N ASN A 53 -11.86 16.39 -3.97
CA ASN A 53 -13.25 16.78 -3.83
C ASN A 53 -13.82 16.33 -2.48
N ILE A 54 -14.72 17.14 -1.91
CA ILE A 54 -15.37 16.87 -0.62
C ILE A 54 -16.88 16.88 -0.85
N SER A 55 -17.44 15.78 -1.34
CA SER A 55 -18.88 15.50 -1.50
C SER A 55 -19.76 16.73 -1.82
N GLY A 56 -19.36 17.54 -2.81
CA GLY A 56 -20.08 18.75 -3.25
C GLY A 56 -20.02 19.97 -2.32
N ILE A 57 -19.46 19.83 -1.11
CA ILE A 57 -19.30 20.90 -0.09
C ILE A 57 -18.14 21.83 -0.47
N GLY A 58 -17.10 21.29 -1.11
CA GLY A 58 -15.94 22.05 -1.53
C GLY A 58 -14.80 21.15 -2.01
N LYS A 59 -13.59 21.70 -1.94
CA LYS A 59 -12.36 20.98 -2.29
C LYS A 59 -11.25 21.32 -1.31
N ASN A 60 -10.44 20.33 -0.97
CA ASN A 60 -9.13 20.57 -0.39
C ASN A 60 -8.14 20.88 -1.52
N GLU A 61 -7.22 21.82 -1.30
CA GLU A 61 -6.19 22.17 -2.28
C GLU A 61 -4.81 22.06 -1.61
N TYR A 62 -3.91 21.34 -2.27
CA TYR A 62 -2.55 21.06 -1.82
C TYR A 62 -1.56 21.51 -2.89
N ASN A 63 -0.35 21.90 -2.47
CA ASN A 63 0.76 22.07 -3.40
C ASN A 63 1.53 20.75 -3.55
N THR A 64 2.38 20.63 -4.58
CA THR A 64 3.18 19.42 -4.82
C THR A 64 4.08 19.06 -3.62
N GLY A 65 4.66 20.04 -2.93
CA GLY A 65 5.46 19.81 -1.73
C GLY A 65 4.71 19.16 -0.56
N GLN A 66 3.37 19.27 -0.52
CA GLN A 66 2.52 18.54 0.42
C GLN A 66 2.18 17.13 -0.10
N ILE A 67 1.97 16.96 -1.40
CA ILE A 67 1.58 15.66 -1.96
C ILE A 67 2.74 14.68 -2.01
N VAL A 68 3.97 15.14 -2.27
CA VAL A 68 5.18 14.29 -2.27
C VAL A 68 5.35 13.49 -0.96
N PRO A 69 5.33 14.10 0.24
CA PRO A 69 5.45 13.34 1.48
C PRO A 69 4.23 12.45 1.76
N MET A 70 3.02 12.86 1.37
CA MET A 70 1.82 12.02 1.47
C MET A 70 1.96 10.75 0.61
N ASP A 71 2.38 10.89 -0.64
CA ASP A 71 2.61 9.79 -1.57
C ASP A 71 3.73 8.86 -1.09
N LYS A 72 4.80 9.43 -0.53
CA LYS A 72 5.87 8.65 0.12
C LYS A 72 5.30 7.82 1.27
N LYS A 73 4.43 8.40 2.11
CA LYS A 73 3.79 7.68 3.22
C LYS A 73 2.87 6.57 2.72
N CYS A 74 2.09 6.83 1.66
CA CYS A 74 1.27 5.82 0.99
C CYS A 74 2.11 4.63 0.53
N LYS A 75 3.24 4.88 -0.17
CA LYS A 75 4.14 3.83 -0.66
C LYS A 75 4.83 3.06 0.46
N GLU A 76 5.21 3.74 1.54
CA GLU A 76 5.78 3.10 2.74
C GLU A 76 4.78 2.11 3.35
N ILE A 77 3.52 2.53 3.53
CA ILE A 77 2.44 1.68 4.04
C ILE A 77 2.21 0.50 3.09
N LEU A 78 2.00 0.77 1.79
CA LEU A 78 1.77 -0.28 0.79
C LEU A 78 2.91 -1.29 0.75
N GLY A 79 4.16 -0.85 0.79
CA GLY A 79 5.31 -1.73 0.82
C GLY A 79 5.43 -2.57 2.09
N ASN A 80 4.64 -2.30 3.14
CA ASN A 80 4.58 -3.09 4.37
C ASN A 80 3.40 -4.06 4.40
N ILE A 81 2.41 -3.92 3.51
CA ILE A 81 1.17 -4.70 3.56
C ILE A 81 0.81 -5.40 2.24
N VAL A 82 1.42 -4.99 1.12
CA VAL A 82 1.14 -5.53 -0.22
C VAL A 82 2.43 -6.06 -0.85
N ARG A 83 2.35 -7.25 -1.45
CA ARG A 83 3.36 -7.75 -2.38
C ARG A 83 2.92 -7.59 -3.84
N PRO A 84 3.84 -7.40 -4.80
CA PRO A 84 3.52 -7.29 -6.23
C PRO A 84 2.69 -8.46 -6.77
N GLU A 85 3.00 -9.67 -6.33
CA GLU A 85 2.39 -10.95 -6.72
C GLU A 85 0.99 -11.19 -6.16
N TYR A 86 0.53 -10.39 -5.19
CA TYR A 86 -0.83 -10.50 -4.70
C TYR A 86 -1.84 -10.26 -5.82
N SER A 87 -2.90 -11.07 -5.81
CA SER A 87 -4.10 -10.82 -6.59
C SER A 87 -4.76 -9.51 -6.19
N ASP A 88 -5.61 -8.96 -7.06
CA ASP A 88 -6.32 -7.71 -6.78
C ASP A 88 -7.18 -7.79 -5.52
N ILE A 89 -7.78 -8.96 -5.24
CA ILE A 89 -8.56 -9.17 -4.03
C ILE A 89 -7.67 -9.18 -2.77
N GLU A 90 -6.49 -9.81 -2.82
CA GLU A 90 -5.54 -9.82 -1.69
C GLU A 90 -5.00 -8.41 -1.43
N LYS A 91 -4.64 -7.67 -2.48
CA LYS A 91 -4.27 -6.24 -2.38
C LYS A 91 -5.37 -5.43 -1.72
N THR A 92 -6.61 -5.64 -2.16
CA THR A 92 -7.79 -4.95 -1.61
C THR A 92 -8.00 -5.30 -0.13
N MET A 93 -7.93 -6.58 0.24
CA MET A 93 -8.09 -7.02 1.63
C MET A 93 -6.97 -6.48 2.54
N ALA A 94 -5.72 -6.50 2.07
CA ALA A 94 -4.59 -5.97 2.83
C ALA A 94 -4.73 -4.46 3.10
N ILE A 95 -5.12 -3.70 2.08
CA ILE A 95 -5.39 -2.26 2.19
C ILE A 95 -6.57 -2.00 3.14
N TYR A 96 -7.68 -2.72 2.96
CA TYR A 96 -8.88 -2.57 3.81
C TYR A 96 -8.57 -2.85 5.28
N ALA A 97 -7.90 -3.97 5.56
CA ALA A 97 -7.50 -4.35 6.91
C ALA A 97 -6.58 -3.31 7.55
N TYR A 98 -5.58 -2.79 6.81
CA TYR A 98 -4.73 -1.72 7.31
C TYR A 98 -5.53 -0.49 7.71
N ILE A 99 -6.46 -0.03 6.86
CA ILE A 99 -7.26 1.17 7.11
C ILE A 99 -8.14 0.97 8.35
N VAL A 100 -8.86 -0.14 8.43
CA VAL A 100 -9.75 -0.47 9.55
C VAL A 100 -9.01 -0.56 10.89
N GLU A 101 -7.77 -1.06 10.88
CA GLU A 101 -6.95 -1.21 12.08
C GLU A 101 -6.25 0.09 12.51
N ASN A 102 -5.88 0.97 11.58
CA ASN A 102 -4.94 2.06 11.84
C ASN A 102 -5.55 3.46 11.78
N ILE A 103 -6.71 3.63 11.16
CA ILE A 103 -7.35 4.94 11.00
C ILE A 103 -8.48 5.10 12.02
N LYS A 104 -8.47 6.24 12.71
CA LYS A 104 -9.44 6.61 13.76
C LYS A 104 -10.51 7.56 13.23
N TYR A 105 -11.70 7.44 13.81
CA TYR A 105 -12.82 8.31 13.46
C TYR A 105 -12.76 9.64 14.21
N ASP A 106 -12.71 10.75 13.46
CA ASP A 106 -12.57 12.11 13.99
C ASP A 106 -13.90 12.66 14.54
N ASN A 107 -14.31 12.12 15.68
CA ASN A 107 -15.51 12.59 16.40
C ASN A 107 -15.37 14.04 16.89
N ILE A 108 -14.14 14.51 17.11
CA ILE A 108 -13.86 15.83 17.67
C ILE A 108 -14.17 16.91 16.64
N LEU A 109 -13.59 16.83 15.44
CA LEU A 109 -13.87 17.80 14.38
C LEU A 109 -15.28 17.67 13.84
N LEU A 110 -15.86 16.45 13.81
CA LEU A 110 -17.26 16.25 13.44
C LEU A 110 -18.20 17.00 14.41
N LYS A 111 -18.06 16.78 15.71
CA LYS A 111 -18.86 17.47 16.73
C LYS A 111 -18.62 18.98 16.69
N ARG A 112 -17.37 19.42 16.56
CA ARG A 112 -17.01 20.83 16.50
C ARG A 112 -17.66 21.53 15.30
N GLU A 113 -17.65 20.90 14.14
CA GLU A 113 -18.32 21.45 12.96
C GLU A 113 -19.83 21.59 13.19
N LYS A 114 -20.48 20.55 13.72
CA LYS A 114 -21.91 20.57 14.05
C LYS A 114 -22.23 21.74 15.00
N GLU A 115 -21.49 21.88 16.10
CA GLU A 115 -21.66 22.99 17.05
C GLU A 115 -21.52 24.38 16.42
N LEU A 116 -20.57 24.57 15.49
CA LEU A 116 -20.37 25.85 14.81
C LEU A 116 -21.54 26.17 13.87
N ARG A 117 -22.04 25.16 13.17
CA ARG A 117 -23.19 25.27 12.25
C ARG A 117 -24.49 25.55 13.01
N ASP A 118 -24.75 24.82 14.09
CA ASP A 118 -25.95 24.98 14.93
C ASP A 118 -26.02 26.38 15.57
N LYS A 119 -24.86 26.96 15.91
CA LYS A 119 -24.76 28.33 16.44
C LYS A 119 -24.84 29.41 15.36
N GLY A 120 -25.01 29.04 14.08
CA GLY A 120 -25.04 29.98 12.95
C GLY A 120 -23.76 30.80 12.79
N GLN A 121 -22.62 30.33 13.30
CA GLN A 121 -21.38 31.09 13.29
C GLN A 121 -20.80 31.16 11.87
N LYS A 122 -20.33 32.35 11.47
CA LYS A 122 -19.56 32.48 10.23
C LYS A 122 -18.23 31.74 10.35
N ILE A 123 -18.07 30.66 9.60
CA ILE A 123 -16.85 29.88 9.55
C ILE A 123 -15.87 30.56 8.58
N GLY A 124 -14.77 31.11 9.11
CA GLY A 124 -13.71 31.71 8.30
C GLY A 124 -12.93 30.68 7.47
N LYS A 125 -12.25 31.14 6.41
CA LYS A 125 -11.49 30.28 5.47
C LYS A 125 -10.48 29.35 6.17
N GLY A 126 -9.75 29.86 7.18
CA GLY A 126 -8.78 29.06 7.92
C GLY A 126 -9.42 27.92 8.71
N VAL A 127 -10.54 28.20 9.40
CA VAL A 127 -11.30 27.18 10.15
C VAL A 127 -11.92 26.17 9.20
N SER A 128 -12.50 26.62 8.07
CA SER A 128 -13.03 25.73 7.05
C SER A 128 -11.96 24.77 6.51
N LYS A 129 -10.74 25.24 6.25
CA LYS A 129 -9.64 24.36 5.82
C LYS A 129 -9.32 23.26 6.84
N ILE A 130 -9.37 23.57 8.14
CA ILE A 130 -9.16 22.57 9.21
C ILE A 130 -10.31 21.56 9.24
N LEU A 131 -11.55 22.05 9.24
CA LEU A 131 -12.75 21.21 9.29
C LEU A 131 -12.86 20.31 8.05
N ASN A 132 -12.59 20.84 6.86
CA ASN A 132 -12.63 20.11 5.60
C ASN A 132 -11.51 19.07 5.49
N GLY A 133 -10.40 19.27 6.20
CA GLY A 133 -9.29 18.33 6.21
C GLY A 133 -9.68 16.95 6.75
N LYS A 134 -10.66 16.84 7.65
CA LYS A 134 -11.09 15.54 8.20
C LYS A 134 -11.70 14.60 7.16
N GLN A 135 -12.06 15.10 5.97
CA GLN A 135 -12.60 14.32 4.85
C GLN A 135 -11.51 13.96 3.81
N SER A 136 -10.24 14.32 4.07
CA SER A 136 -9.16 14.16 3.09
C SER A 136 -8.34 12.88 3.26
N SER A 137 -7.91 12.30 2.14
CA SER A 137 -6.84 11.28 2.17
C SER A 137 -5.55 11.83 2.78
N TYR A 138 -5.26 13.12 2.57
CA TYR A 138 -4.09 13.77 3.15
C TYR A 138 -4.06 13.67 4.68
N ASN A 139 -5.15 14.03 5.38
CA ASN A 139 -5.19 13.87 6.83
C ASN A 139 -5.23 12.39 7.23
N ALA A 140 -5.84 11.52 6.44
CA ALA A 140 -5.83 10.08 6.72
C ALA A 140 -4.38 9.54 6.75
N PHE A 141 -3.56 9.88 5.75
CA PHE A 141 -2.15 9.48 5.71
C PHE A 141 -1.28 10.21 6.75
N MET A 142 -1.48 11.51 6.93
CA MET A 142 -0.57 12.35 7.72
C MET A 142 -0.93 12.42 9.20
N LYS A 143 -2.19 12.15 9.57
CA LYS A 143 -2.70 12.22 10.94
C LYS A 143 -3.31 10.91 11.44
N GLY A 144 -3.79 10.04 10.56
CA GLY A 144 -4.44 8.79 10.95
C GLY A 144 -5.82 8.98 11.59
N GLU A 145 -6.45 10.15 11.43
CA GLU A 145 -7.74 10.47 12.04
C GLU A 145 -8.58 11.32 11.07
N VAL A 146 -9.75 10.79 10.70
CA VAL A 146 -10.65 11.33 9.66
C VAL A 146 -12.11 10.90 9.88
N VAL A 147 -13.05 11.46 9.12
CA VAL A 147 -14.45 10.97 9.03
C VAL A 147 -14.64 10.09 7.79
N CYS A 148 -15.86 9.58 7.57
CA CYS A 148 -16.19 8.59 6.53
C CYS A 148 -15.53 8.84 5.16
N GLU A 149 -15.63 10.06 4.63
CA GLU A 149 -15.04 10.41 3.32
C GLU A 149 -13.50 10.37 3.31
N GLY A 150 -12.84 10.63 4.44
CA GLY A 150 -11.38 10.50 4.53
C GLY A 150 -10.92 9.04 4.48
N TYR A 151 -11.71 8.11 5.03
CA TYR A 151 -11.44 6.67 4.90
C TYR A 151 -11.54 6.22 3.44
N THR A 152 -12.61 6.60 2.75
CA THR A 152 -12.85 6.19 1.36
C THR A 152 -11.86 6.84 0.39
N ASN A 153 -11.52 8.11 0.59
CA ASN A 153 -10.49 8.81 -0.19
C ASN A 153 -9.10 8.18 0.01
N MET A 154 -8.72 7.85 1.25
CA MET A 154 -7.47 7.12 1.51
C MET A 154 -7.45 5.77 0.80
N MET A 155 -8.53 5.00 0.91
CA MET A 155 -8.64 3.69 0.28
C MET A 155 -8.56 3.81 -1.26
N HIS A 156 -9.27 4.78 -1.84
CA HIS A 156 -9.24 5.04 -3.28
C HIS A 156 -7.83 5.40 -3.78
N TYR A 157 -7.10 6.24 -3.05
CA TYR A 157 -5.72 6.61 -3.39
C TYR A 157 -4.77 5.40 -3.32
N MET A 158 -4.88 4.57 -2.28
CA MET A 158 -4.08 3.34 -2.14
C MET A 158 -4.37 2.33 -3.26
N LEU A 159 -5.65 2.09 -3.57
CA LEU A 159 -6.08 1.19 -4.64
C LEU A 159 -5.60 1.68 -6.01
N SER A 160 -5.74 2.98 -6.27
CA SER A 160 -5.22 3.59 -7.50
C SER A 160 -3.71 3.46 -7.64
N THR A 161 -2.98 3.53 -6.52
CA THR A 161 -1.52 3.36 -6.49
C THR A 161 -1.10 1.93 -6.85
N VAL A 162 -1.88 0.92 -6.49
CA VAL A 162 -1.63 -0.49 -6.85
C VAL A 162 -2.36 -0.94 -8.12
N GLY A 163 -2.98 0.00 -8.86
CA GLY A 163 -3.60 -0.27 -10.16
C GLY A 163 -5.03 -0.82 -10.11
N ILE A 164 -5.69 -0.79 -8.95
CA ILE A 164 -7.05 -1.33 -8.77
C ILE A 164 -8.10 -0.23 -9.00
N GLU A 165 -9.05 -0.51 -9.88
CA GLU A 165 -10.13 0.40 -10.22
C GLU A 165 -11.14 0.50 -9.06
N SER A 166 -11.38 1.72 -8.58
CA SER A 166 -12.31 1.99 -7.49
C SER A 166 -12.99 3.34 -7.67
N LYS A 167 -14.07 3.57 -6.92
CA LYS A 167 -14.79 4.85 -6.93
C LYS A 167 -15.41 5.11 -5.56
N THR A 168 -15.20 6.30 -5.02
CA THR A 168 -15.92 6.77 -3.83
C THR A 168 -17.38 7.04 -4.16
N VAL A 169 -18.25 6.75 -3.20
CA VAL A 169 -19.71 6.79 -3.37
C VAL A 169 -20.30 7.54 -2.18
N SER A 170 -21.05 8.60 -2.46
CA SER A 170 -21.91 9.23 -1.47
C SER A 170 -23.20 8.43 -1.34
N CYS A 171 -23.56 8.12 -0.10
CA CYS A 171 -24.78 7.41 0.24
C CYS A 171 -25.33 7.95 1.56
N ILE A 172 -26.37 7.33 2.06
CA ILE A 172 -26.94 7.62 3.37
C ILE A 172 -26.79 6.36 4.21
N GLY A 173 -26.34 6.55 5.46
CA GLY A 173 -26.14 5.47 6.43
C GLY A 173 -27.46 4.87 6.92
N GLU A 174 -27.39 4.16 8.06
CA GLU A 174 -28.57 3.56 8.68
C GLU A 174 -29.62 4.64 8.99
N ARG A 175 -30.89 4.37 8.68
CA ARG A 175 -31.99 5.30 8.93
C ARG A 175 -32.44 5.17 10.38
N ASP A 176 -32.52 6.30 11.08
CA ASP A 176 -33.01 6.36 12.48
C ASP A 176 -34.46 5.85 12.61
N ASN A 177 -35.26 5.93 11.54
CA ASN A 177 -36.68 5.59 11.55
C ASN A 177 -36.96 4.65 10.38
N LYS A 178 -37.54 3.47 10.64
CA LYS A 178 -37.99 2.49 9.63
C LYS A 178 -39.17 2.98 8.76
N GLU A 179 -39.33 4.28 8.56
CA GLU A 179 -40.43 4.89 7.80
C GLU A 179 -39.97 5.27 6.38
N GLU A 180 -40.82 4.96 5.40
CA GLU A 180 -40.69 5.35 3.99
C GLU A 180 -41.13 6.81 3.79
N SER A 181 -40.47 7.75 4.46
CA SER A 181 -40.72 9.18 4.26
C SER A 181 -39.98 9.66 3.00
N PHE A 182 -40.67 10.44 2.15
CA PHE A 182 -40.11 11.07 0.94
C PHE A 182 -39.02 12.11 1.24
N VAL A 183 -38.95 12.59 2.48
CA VAL A 183 -37.90 13.51 2.96
C VAL A 183 -36.87 12.69 3.70
N ASP A 184 -35.67 12.61 3.13
CA ASP A 184 -34.60 11.77 3.65
C ASP A 184 -34.10 12.28 5.02
N ARG A 185 -33.98 11.37 5.98
CA ARG A 185 -33.59 11.67 7.37
C ARG A 185 -32.37 10.88 7.86
N GLY A 186 -31.74 10.06 7.01
CA GLY A 186 -30.50 9.40 7.40
C GLY A 186 -29.29 10.35 7.35
N GLU A 187 -28.20 9.99 8.03
CA GLU A 187 -26.97 10.79 7.98
C GLU A 187 -26.22 10.56 6.66
N ASN A 188 -25.74 11.64 6.05
CA ASN A 188 -24.87 11.57 4.88
C ASN A 188 -23.61 10.75 5.20
N HIS A 189 -23.29 9.81 4.32
CA HIS A 189 -22.19 8.87 4.51
C HIS A 189 -21.38 8.70 3.23
N SER A 190 -20.16 8.18 3.37
CA SER A 190 -19.27 7.89 2.26
C SER A 190 -18.76 6.45 2.35
N VAL A 191 -18.92 5.74 1.24
CA VAL A 191 -18.49 4.36 1.04
C VAL A 191 -17.67 4.27 -0.24
N ILE A 192 -17.10 3.11 -0.54
CA ILE A 192 -16.31 2.91 -1.76
C ILE A 192 -16.74 1.64 -2.46
N ARG A 193 -16.78 1.69 -3.80
CA ARG A 193 -16.90 0.48 -4.62
C ARG A 193 -15.61 0.18 -5.33
N ILE A 194 -15.31 -1.10 -5.46
CA ILE A 194 -14.06 -1.62 -6.03
C ILE A 194 -14.43 -2.63 -7.10
N LYS A 195 -13.78 -2.51 -8.25
CA LYS A 195 -14.01 -3.41 -9.36
C LYS A 195 -13.26 -4.71 -9.14
N THR A 196 -13.94 -5.83 -9.26
CA THR A 196 -13.37 -7.18 -9.18
C THR A 196 -13.83 -7.96 -10.40
N GLY A 197 -12.89 -8.28 -11.29
CA GLY A 197 -13.23 -8.81 -12.61
C GLY A 197 -14.02 -7.79 -13.43
N LYS A 198 -15.28 -8.10 -13.75
CA LYS A 198 -16.19 -7.21 -14.51
C LYS A 198 -17.18 -6.47 -13.62
N ASP A 199 -17.30 -6.86 -12.36
CA ASP A 199 -18.35 -6.45 -11.45
C ASP A 199 -17.84 -5.48 -10.38
N TRP A 200 -18.78 -4.78 -9.73
CA TRP A 200 -18.51 -3.83 -8.66
C TRP A 200 -19.02 -4.36 -7.32
N TYR A 201 -18.17 -4.26 -6.31
CA TYR A 201 -18.50 -4.62 -4.93
C TYR A 201 -18.28 -3.42 -4.00
N TYR A 202 -19.09 -3.31 -2.95
CA TYR A 202 -19.12 -2.19 -2.02
C TYR A 202 -18.43 -2.52 -0.69
N TYR A 203 -17.84 -1.48 -0.11
CA TYR A 203 -16.99 -1.52 1.07
C TYR A 203 -17.27 -0.31 1.96
N ASP A 204 -17.40 -0.55 3.26
CA ASP A 204 -17.47 0.51 4.27
C ASP A 204 -16.36 0.37 5.34
N PRO A 205 -15.17 0.94 5.08
CA PRO A 205 -14.08 0.93 6.05
C PRO A 205 -14.39 1.72 7.33
N THR A 206 -15.40 2.59 7.31
CA THR A 206 -15.77 3.43 8.47
C THR A 206 -16.53 2.61 9.51
N TRP A 207 -17.53 1.83 9.08
CA TRP A 207 -18.35 1.05 10.00
C TRP A 207 -17.64 -0.17 10.58
N ASP A 208 -16.64 -0.67 9.84
CA ASP A 208 -15.74 -1.73 10.30
C ASP A 208 -14.56 -1.18 11.11
N ALA A 209 -14.30 0.13 11.13
CA ALA A 209 -13.15 0.74 11.83
C ALA A 209 -13.04 0.28 13.30
N GLY A 210 -11.84 -0.14 13.70
CA GLY A 210 -11.56 -0.66 15.03
C GLY A 210 -12.13 -2.05 15.33
N LYS A 211 -12.73 -2.73 14.35
CA LYS A 211 -13.26 -4.09 14.47
C LYS A 211 -12.58 -4.99 13.45
N MET A 212 -12.16 -6.18 13.86
CA MET A 212 -11.56 -7.16 12.94
C MET A 212 -12.63 -8.08 12.28
N GLU A 213 -13.90 -7.87 12.62
CA GLU A 213 -15.03 -8.50 11.94
C GLU A 213 -15.41 -7.65 10.72
N LEU A 214 -14.93 -8.03 9.54
CA LEU A 214 -15.18 -7.29 8.30
C LEU A 214 -16.61 -7.53 7.80
N ARG A 215 -17.59 -6.83 8.40
CA ARG A 215 -19.01 -7.03 8.11
C ARG A 215 -19.47 -6.29 6.87
N ASN A 216 -18.79 -5.22 6.50
CA ASN A 216 -19.18 -4.32 5.40
C ASN A 216 -18.20 -4.37 4.23
N VAL A 217 -17.50 -5.49 4.05
CA VAL A 217 -16.54 -5.74 2.95
C VAL A 217 -17.18 -6.57 1.84
N PHE A 218 -16.78 -6.34 0.59
CA PHE A 218 -17.12 -7.17 -0.58
C PHE A 218 -18.62 -7.45 -0.74
N LYS A 219 -19.47 -6.43 -0.54
CA LYS A 219 -20.92 -6.58 -0.68
C LYS A 219 -21.36 -6.36 -2.10
N THR A 220 -22.35 -7.13 -2.55
CA THR A 220 -23.09 -6.77 -3.76
C THR A 220 -23.92 -5.52 -3.49
N LYS A 221 -24.44 -4.89 -4.56
CA LYS A 221 -25.31 -3.72 -4.42
C LYS A 221 -26.53 -4.04 -3.53
N GLU A 222 -27.21 -5.14 -3.82
CA GLU A 222 -28.40 -5.58 -3.07
C GLU A 222 -28.12 -5.89 -1.60
N GLU A 223 -26.94 -6.46 -1.29
CA GLU A 223 -26.55 -6.70 0.10
C GLU A 223 -26.26 -5.40 0.85
N PHE A 224 -25.64 -4.44 0.17
CA PHE A 224 -25.25 -3.16 0.74
C PHE A 224 -26.46 -2.24 0.95
N GLU A 225 -27.46 -2.32 0.07
CA GLU A 225 -28.72 -1.56 0.16
C GLU A 225 -29.58 -1.93 1.39
N LYS A 226 -29.28 -3.04 2.08
CA LYS A 226 -30.00 -3.44 3.29
C LYS A 226 -29.84 -2.47 4.45
N ASN A 227 -28.71 -1.76 4.51
CA ASN A 227 -28.39 -0.82 5.57
C ASN A 227 -27.83 0.53 5.07
N HIS A 228 -27.64 0.67 3.76
CA HIS A 228 -27.26 1.93 3.11
C HIS A 228 -28.30 2.32 2.07
N THR A 229 -28.59 3.62 1.94
CA THR A 229 -29.41 4.12 0.82
C THR A 229 -28.51 4.80 -0.20
N PHE A 230 -28.50 4.30 -1.42
CA PHE A 230 -27.73 4.90 -2.52
C PHE A 230 -28.43 6.12 -3.14
N THR A 231 -27.62 7.00 -3.74
CA THR A 231 -28.12 8.10 -4.57
C THR A 231 -28.47 7.60 -5.98
N VAL A 232 -29.30 8.37 -6.71
CA VAL A 232 -29.75 8.07 -8.09
C VAL A 232 -28.59 7.73 -9.06
N LEU A 233 -27.39 8.25 -8.81
CA LEU A 233 -26.23 7.97 -9.65
C LEU A 233 -25.78 6.51 -9.59
N GLU A 234 -26.00 5.83 -8.47
CA GLU A 234 -25.63 4.44 -8.25
C GLU A 234 -26.73 3.46 -8.69
N GLU A 235 -27.94 3.93 -9.01
CA GLU A 235 -29.00 3.09 -9.59
C GLU A 235 -28.55 2.41 -10.89
N LYS A 236 -27.68 3.08 -11.65
CA LYS A 236 -27.12 2.59 -12.93
C LYS A 236 -26.12 1.44 -12.78
N ILE A 237 -25.69 1.13 -11.56
CA ILE A 237 -24.78 0.03 -11.31
C ILE A 237 -25.59 -1.24 -11.16
N GLU A 238 -25.27 -2.20 -12.02
CA GLU A 238 -25.89 -3.52 -12.00
C GLU A 238 -25.39 -4.33 -10.81
N ASN A 239 -26.31 -5.06 -10.19
CA ASN A 239 -25.95 -6.03 -9.17
C ASN A 239 -25.23 -7.23 -9.84
N PRO A 240 -24.12 -7.74 -9.28
CA PRO A 240 -23.44 -8.90 -9.83
C PRO A 240 -24.37 -10.11 -9.88
N LYS A 241 -24.41 -10.84 -11.00
CA LYS A 241 -25.23 -12.06 -11.15
C LYS A 241 -24.76 -13.19 -10.25
N GLU A 242 -23.46 -13.27 -10.04
CA GLU A 242 -22.79 -14.23 -9.17
C GLU A 242 -21.69 -13.50 -8.40
N LYS A 243 -21.47 -13.89 -7.15
CA LYS A 243 -20.37 -13.36 -6.35
C LYS A 243 -19.06 -13.99 -6.79
N ALA A 244 -18.06 -13.16 -7.09
CA ALA A 244 -16.73 -13.64 -7.46
C ALA A 244 -16.00 -14.37 -6.31
N TYR A 245 -16.36 -14.08 -5.06
CA TYR A 245 -15.82 -14.73 -3.87
C TYR A 245 -16.93 -14.99 -2.85
N THR A 246 -16.85 -16.15 -2.22
CA THR A 246 -17.62 -16.50 -1.03
C THR A 246 -17.03 -15.84 0.22
N VAL A 247 -17.80 -15.82 1.31
CA VAL A 247 -17.33 -15.27 2.59
C VAL A 247 -16.13 -16.05 3.13
N ASP A 248 -16.12 -17.38 2.96
CA ASP A 248 -15.04 -18.23 3.45
C ASP A 248 -13.74 -17.99 2.69
N GLU A 249 -13.80 -17.84 1.36
CA GLU A 249 -12.64 -17.46 0.54
C GLU A 249 -12.10 -16.08 0.93
N LEU A 250 -12.96 -15.09 1.15
CA LEU A 250 -12.52 -13.77 1.61
C LEU A 250 -11.83 -13.83 2.97
N ASN A 251 -12.35 -14.63 3.90
CA ASN A 251 -11.73 -14.85 5.22
C ASN A 251 -10.39 -15.59 5.12
N GLU A 252 -10.25 -16.51 4.17
CA GLU A 252 -8.96 -17.15 3.89
C GLU A 252 -7.94 -16.14 3.35
N ARG A 253 -8.33 -15.33 2.36
CA ARG A 253 -7.45 -14.27 1.80
C ARG A 253 -7.06 -13.26 2.86
N LEU A 254 -8.01 -12.84 3.71
CA LEU A 254 -7.73 -11.93 4.81
C LEU A 254 -6.69 -12.53 5.79
N ARG A 255 -6.87 -13.79 6.20
CA ARG A 255 -5.90 -14.46 7.08
C ARG A 255 -4.52 -14.54 6.46
N TYR A 256 -4.45 -14.92 5.19
CA TYR A 256 -3.20 -14.98 4.43
C TYR A 256 -2.47 -13.63 4.43
N VAL A 257 -3.14 -12.54 4.03
CA VAL A 257 -2.47 -11.22 3.96
C VAL A 257 -2.08 -10.68 5.34
N LEU A 258 -2.86 -10.98 6.39
CA LEU A 258 -2.54 -10.57 7.75
C LEU A 258 -1.33 -11.31 8.33
N GLU A 259 -1.17 -12.59 7.99
CA GLU A 259 -0.01 -13.40 8.36
C GLU A 259 1.23 -12.94 7.58
N ASP A 260 1.13 -12.84 6.27
CA ASP A 260 2.25 -12.46 5.42
C ASP A 260 2.71 -11.01 5.65
N ARG A 261 1.81 -10.10 6.03
CA ARG A 261 2.18 -8.75 6.50
C ARG A 261 3.22 -8.79 7.63
N LYS A 262 3.13 -9.76 8.55
CA LYS A 262 4.14 -9.91 9.63
C LYS A 262 5.48 -10.34 9.04
N ASN A 263 5.46 -11.24 8.06
CA ASN A 263 6.66 -11.72 7.36
C ASN A 263 7.34 -10.59 6.58
N ILE A 264 6.59 -9.74 5.87
CA ILE A 264 7.13 -8.57 5.16
C ILE A 264 7.93 -7.68 6.11
N VAL A 265 7.39 -7.39 7.30
CA VAL A 265 8.06 -6.54 8.30
C VAL A 265 9.32 -7.22 8.85
N LEU A 266 9.29 -8.52 9.08
CA LEU A 266 10.46 -9.29 9.53
C LEU A 266 11.56 -9.31 8.46
N GLU A 267 11.22 -9.63 7.21
CA GLU A 267 12.16 -9.63 6.08
C GLU A 267 12.86 -8.28 5.90
N LYS A 268 12.13 -7.17 6.07
CA LYS A 268 12.73 -5.83 6.00
C LYS A 268 13.73 -5.58 7.12
N LYS A 269 13.38 -5.94 8.35
CA LYS A 269 14.29 -5.80 9.50
C LYS A 269 15.56 -6.65 9.31
N GLU A 270 15.43 -7.85 8.77
CA GLU A 270 16.59 -8.71 8.47
C GLU A 270 17.48 -8.12 7.37
N LYS A 271 16.89 -7.55 6.30
CA LYS A 271 17.65 -6.86 5.25
C LYS A 271 18.39 -5.64 5.78
N GLU A 272 17.72 -4.79 6.55
CA GLU A 272 18.35 -3.61 7.19
C GLU A 272 19.49 -4.00 8.13
N GLN A 273 19.35 -5.10 8.88
CA GLN A 273 20.43 -5.61 9.73
C GLN A 273 21.63 -6.11 8.92
N LYS A 274 21.39 -6.86 7.83
CA LYS A 274 22.44 -7.33 6.92
C LYS A 274 23.16 -6.15 6.27
N GLU A 275 22.44 -5.18 5.71
CA GLU A 275 23.04 -3.97 5.11
C GLU A 275 23.87 -3.17 6.11
N ASN A 276 23.38 -2.99 7.34
CA ASN A 276 24.13 -2.32 8.40
C ASN A 276 25.41 -3.09 8.79
N LYS A 277 25.36 -4.42 8.83
CA LYS A 277 26.54 -5.26 9.09
C LYS A 277 27.55 -5.15 7.96
N THR A 278 27.10 -5.23 6.70
CA THR A 278 27.94 -5.06 5.51
C THR A 278 28.61 -3.69 5.49
N ASN A 279 27.85 -2.61 5.73
CA ASN A 279 28.40 -1.26 5.81
C ASN A 279 29.44 -1.11 6.93
N LYS A 280 29.20 -1.69 8.11
CA LYS A 280 30.19 -1.69 9.21
C LYS A 280 31.47 -2.45 8.84
N LEU A 281 31.35 -3.58 8.16
CA LEU A 281 32.50 -4.38 7.71
C LEU A 281 33.33 -3.58 6.70
N TYR A 282 32.67 -3.00 5.71
CA TYR A 282 33.32 -2.22 4.66
C TYR A 282 34.00 -0.96 5.22
N GLN A 283 33.33 -0.22 6.11
CA GLN A 283 33.90 0.97 6.73
C GLN A 283 35.11 0.67 7.63
N ARG A 284 35.13 -0.48 8.31
CA ARG A 284 36.21 -0.84 9.23
C ARG A 284 37.38 -1.53 8.56
N TYR A 285 37.12 -2.38 7.57
CA TYR A 285 38.10 -3.30 7.00
C TYR A 285 38.22 -3.24 5.48
N GLY A 286 37.42 -2.40 4.79
CA GLY A 286 37.42 -2.31 3.33
C GLY A 286 36.92 -3.56 2.60
N THR A 287 36.25 -4.48 3.31
CA THR A 287 35.83 -5.81 2.81
C THR A 287 34.36 -6.08 3.11
N THR A 288 33.76 -7.04 2.40
CA THR A 288 32.39 -7.51 2.61
C THR A 288 32.34 -8.92 3.21
N GLU A 289 31.17 -9.34 3.70
CA GLU A 289 31.00 -10.69 4.24
C GLU A 289 31.15 -11.78 3.15
N ASP A 290 30.81 -11.45 1.90
CA ASP A 290 30.98 -12.36 0.77
C ASP A 290 32.44 -12.47 0.32
N ASP A 291 33.24 -11.42 0.51
CA ASP A 291 34.69 -11.48 0.29
C ASP A 291 35.35 -12.40 1.32
N LEU A 292 34.99 -12.27 2.61
CA LEU A 292 35.49 -13.15 3.66
C LEU A 292 35.07 -14.61 3.47
N LYS A 293 33.83 -14.86 3.02
CA LYS A 293 33.38 -16.22 2.71
C LYS A 293 34.19 -16.84 1.59
N ARG A 294 34.46 -16.09 0.52
CA ARG A 294 35.31 -16.56 -0.58
C ARG A 294 36.72 -16.89 -0.11
N GLU A 295 37.33 -16.04 0.72
CA GLU A 295 38.66 -16.32 1.28
C GLU A 295 38.64 -17.59 2.16
N VAL A 296 37.62 -17.79 2.99
CA VAL A 296 37.48 -19.00 3.83
C VAL A 296 37.27 -20.25 2.96
N ASP A 297 36.43 -20.18 1.93
CA ASP A 297 36.19 -21.29 1.01
C ASP A 297 37.46 -21.65 0.22
N GLU A 298 38.25 -20.65 -0.21
CA GLU A 298 39.55 -20.86 -0.86
C GLU A 298 40.55 -21.52 0.10
N LEU A 299 40.62 -21.08 1.35
CA LEU A 299 41.49 -21.68 2.38
C LEU A 299 41.11 -23.13 2.68
N ASN A 300 39.82 -23.43 2.83
CA ASN A 300 39.33 -24.79 3.06
C ASN A 300 39.66 -25.72 1.88
N ASN A 301 39.51 -25.23 0.64
CA ASN A 301 39.87 -25.99 -0.55
C ASN A 301 41.39 -26.26 -0.67
N ILE A 302 42.24 -25.36 -0.16
CA ILE A 302 43.69 -25.59 -0.11
C ILE A 302 44.02 -26.69 0.91
N ASP A 303 43.42 -26.63 2.11
CA ASP A 303 43.67 -27.62 3.17
C ASP A 303 43.23 -29.04 2.73
N GLU A 304 42.10 -29.16 2.05
CA GLU A 304 41.66 -30.43 1.45
C GLU A 304 42.65 -30.98 0.42
N ARG A 305 43.22 -30.12 -0.43
CA ARG A 305 44.24 -30.52 -1.41
C ARG A 305 45.54 -30.96 -0.74
N GLU A 306 45.99 -30.25 0.29
CA GLU A 306 47.19 -30.62 1.04
C GLU A 306 47.04 -31.96 1.77
N VAL A 307 45.85 -32.22 2.33
CA VAL A 307 45.51 -33.51 2.95
C VAL A 307 45.52 -34.64 1.91
N GLU A 308 44.92 -34.42 0.74
CA GLU A 308 44.98 -35.38 -0.37
C GLU A 308 46.42 -35.68 -0.83
N GLU A 309 47.26 -34.65 -0.97
CA GLU A 309 48.64 -34.83 -1.38
C GLU A 309 49.48 -35.58 -0.34
N ARG A 310 49.28 -35.28 0.96
CA ARG A 310 49.93 -36.03 2.04
C ARG A 310 49.51 -37.50 2.04
N ASN A 311 48.23 -37.79 1.80
CA ASN A 311 47.75 -39.16 1.72
C ASN A 311 48.35 -39.90 0.51
N LYS A 312 48.41 -39.25 -0.66
CA LYS A 312 49.07 -39.80 -1.86
C LYS A 312 50.57 -40.04 -1.64
N GLN A 313 51.26 -39.17 -0.91
CA GLN A 313 52.67 -39.39 -0.54
C GLN A 313 52.83 -40.57 0.42
N LYS A 314 51.94 -40.71 1.41
CA LYS A 314 51.94 -41.84 2.34
C LYS A 314 51.74 -43.17 1.62
N GLU A 315 50.77 -43.24 0.71
CA GLU A 315 50.54 -44.43 -0.12
C GLU A 315 51.74 -44.79 -1.01
N ARG A 316 52.47 -43.79 -1.53
CA ARG A 316 53.72 -44.03 -2.27
C ARG A 316 54.81 -44.62 -1.39
N VAL A 317 55.01 -44.09 -0.18
CA VAL A 317 55.99 -44.57 0.79
C VAL A 317 55.65 -45.99 1.29
N ASP A 318 54.36 -46.27 1.52
CA ASP A 318 53.90 -47.60 1.93
C ASP A 318 54.08 -48.63 0.80
N ARG A 319 53.88 -48.24 -0.47
CA ARG A 319 54.21 -49.08 -1.63
C ARG A 319 55.71 -49.36 -1.77
N GLU A 320 56.55 -48.35 -1.60
CA GLU A 320 58.01 -48.50 -1.71
C GLU A 320 58.63 -49.27 -0.54
N SER A 321 58.01 -49.27 0.63
CA SER A 321 58.43 -50.07 1.78
C SER A 321 57.98 -51.54 1.68
N GLY A 322 56.76 -51.80 1.17
CA GLY A 322 56.28 -53.17 0.90
C GLY A 322 57.04 -53.92 -0.20
N GLU A 323 57.61 -53.23 -1.20
CA GLU A 323 58.44 -53.84 -2.23
C GLU A 323 59.87 -54.20 -1.77
N LYS A 324 60.32 -53.65 -0.63
CA LYS A 324 61.64 -53.98 -0.05
C LYS A 324 61.61 -55.22 0.85
N ASP A 325 60.47 -55.52 1.48
CA ASP A 325 60.32 -56.73 2.31
C ASP A 325 60.05 -58.01 1.50
N ALA A 326 59.61 -57.90 0.24
CA ALA A 326 59.36 -59.06 -0.62
C ALA A 326 60.63 -59.61 -1.32
N ARG A 327 61.82 -59.05 -1.06
CA ARG A 327 63.07 -59.41 -1.76
C ARG A 327 64.17 -60.04 -0.90
N SER A 328 63.87 -60.53 0.30
CA SER A 328 64.82 -61.39 1.03
C SER A 328 64.13 -62.45 1.88
N PHE A 329 63.72 -63.57 1.29
CA PHE A 329 63.64 -64.86 2.01
C PHE A 329 63.43 -65.99 0.99
N ASP A 330 64.40 -66.16 0.09
CA ASP A 330 64.48 -67.39 -0.70
C ASP A 330 65.95 -67.64 -1.08
N GLU A 331 66.78 -67.92 -0.08
CA GLU A 331 68.08 -68.59 -0.26
C GLU A 331 68.63 -69.01 1.12
N ARG A 332 68.44 -70.29 1.46
CA ARG A 332 69.45 -71.25 2.00
C ARG A 332 68.80 -72.43 2.73
N ILE A 333 68.94 -73.59 2.09
CA ILE A 333 69.20 -74.96 2.60
C ILE A 333 68.26 -75.52 3.67
#